data_AF-A0A0R1QS70-F1
#
_entry.id   AF-A0A0R1QS70-F1
#
_cell.length_a   1.000
_cell.length_b   1.000
_cell.length_c   1.000
_cell.angle_alpha   90.00
_cell.angle_beta   90.00
_cell.angle_gamma   90.00
#
_symmetry.space_group_name_H-M   'P 1'
#
loop_
_entity.id
_entity.type
_entity.pdbx_description
1 polymer ?
#
loop_
_entity_poly.entity_id
_entity_poly.type
_entity_poly.pdbx_seq_one_letter_code
_entity_poly.pdbx_strand_id
1 'polypeptide(L)'
;MTNLNDILHQLNSINADFSNDSDNHYTLADFSSFFYNVTSLPDVKQIIADFDAADEKILPTSLINKYLVDPAFNQEIIAKNPATNRQVMTVGLNVAVRNGVKKIGKYNNSHDKINITNTLRMNILMNDPRFRGCYMTDLIKLVKDSNSDNINHDFFITHKKLGFGTDATDEQRAKQYMKWDQANVDNPKKPTYKTLRFPDMNAALKKVRENRIIFNKSIELFIAECNIIKPERLVVFGDSAFTALHLLKNIPAIQANPAIIKLIDESIHAPHYSSINDFEKWCKTEPQKLTAALDNE
;
A
#
# COMPACT_ATOMS: atom_id res chain seq x y z
N MET A 1 -0.41 27.40 0.00
CA MET A 1 -1.02 26.06 -0.03
C MET A 1 -1.40 25.75 -1.48
N THR A 2 -0.97 24.61 -2.03
CA THR A 2 -1.42 24.18 -3.37
C THR A 2 -2.87 23.71 -3.26
N ASN A 3 -3.72 24.10 -4.20
CA ASN A 3 -5.11 23.67 -4.23
C ASN A 3 -5.16 22.16 -4.57
N LEU A 4 -6.05 21.39 -3.92
CA LEU A 4 -6.26 19.98 -4.23
C LEU A 4 -6.53 19.77 -5.73
N ASN A 5 -7.27 20.68 -6.38
CA ASN A 5 -7.54 20.59 -7.82
C ASN A 5 -6.26 20.64 -8.67
N ASP A 6 -5.26 21.42 -8.27
CA ASP A 6 -3.97 21.49 -8.97
C ASP A 6 -3.18 20.19 -8.79
N ILE A 7 -3.25 19.59 -7.61
CA ILE A 7 -2.65 18.27 -7.34
C ILE A 7 -3.34 17.20 -8.18
N LEU A 8 -4.67 17.16 -8.18
CA LEU A 8 -5.44 16.22 -8.99
C LEU A 8 -5.10 16.38 -10.48
N HIS A 9 -5.02 17.60 -10.97
CA HIS A 9 -4.62 17.87 -12.36
C HIS A 9 -3.23 17.32 -12.67
N GLN A 10 -2.24 17.61 -11.82
CA GLN A 10 -0.88 17.09 -11.99
C GLN A 10 -0.84 15.56 -11.98
N LEU A 11 -1.50 14.90 -11.02
CA LEU A 11 -1.57 13.44 -10.94
C LEU A 11 -2.25 12.83 -12.18
N ASN A 12 -3.33 13.43 -12.68
CA ASN A 12 -4.01 12.94 -13.88
C ASN A 12 -3.22 13.16 -15.17
N SER A 13 -2.30 14.13 -15.19
CA SER A 13 -1.49 14.45 -16.37
C SER A 13 -0.29 13.50 -16.57
N ILE A 14 0.10 12.76 -15.53
CA ILE A 14 1.23 11.83 -15.61
C ILE A 14 0.74 10.47 -16.12
N ASN A 15 1.18 10.12 -17.33
CA ASN A 15 1.01 8.79 -17.89
C ASN A 15 1.89 7.80 -17.12
N ALA A 16 1.29 6.68 -16.68
CA ALA A 16 2.00 5.63 -16.00
C ALA A 16 2.73 4.67 -16.96
N ASP A 17 2.50 4.81 -18.27
CA ASP A 17 2.97 3.92 -19.35
C ASP A 17 2.66 2.44 -19.09
N PHE A 18 1.58 2.20 -18.36
CA PHE A 18 1.01 0.89 -18.16
C PHE A 18 -0.30 0.82 -18.95
N SER A 19 -0.49 -0.30 -19.64
CA SER A 19 -1.75 -0.62 -20.32
C SER A 19 -2.39 -1.85 -19.71
N ASN A 20 -3.70 -1.95 -19.83
CA ASN A 20 -4.41 -3.22 -19.71
C ASN A 20 -4.67 -3.81 -21.11
N ASP A 21 -5.21 -5.03 -21.15
CA ASP A 21 -5.57 -5.75 -22.39
C ASP A 21 -6.61 -5.02 -23.29
N SER A 22 -7.06 -3.82 -22.91
CA SER A 22 -8.09 -3.03 -23.60
C SER A 22 -7.62 -1.63 -24.02
N ASP A 23 -6.32 -1.42 -24.22
CA ASP A 23 -5.68 -0.16 -24.65
C ASP A 23 -5.99 1.07 -23.76
N ASN A 24 -6.51 0.86 -22.55
CA ASN A 24 -6.65 1.95 -21.59
C ASN A 24 -5.31 2.20 -20.91
N HIS A 25 -4.76 3.39 -21.11
CA HIS A 25 -3.56 3.87 -20.44
C HIS A 25 -3.87 4.27 -19.01
N TYR A 26 -3.07 3.77 -18.07
CA TYR A 26 -3.15 4.18 -16.68
C TYR A 26 -2.44 5.53 -16.48
N THR A 27 -3.01 6.33 -15.59
CA THR A 27 -2.42 7.56 -15.05
C THR A 27 -1.98 7.34 -13.61
N LEU A 28 -1.22 8.26 -13.04
CA LEU A 28 -0.81 8.17 -11.64
C LEU A 28 -2.00 8.17 -10.67
N ALA A 29 -3.09 8.85 -11.05
CA ALA A 29 -4.34 8.87 -10.30
C ALA A 29 -4.99 7.49 -10.14
N ASP A 30 -4.68 6.53 -11.03
CA ASP A 30 -5.22 5.17 -10.96
C ASP A 30 -4.63 4.38 -9.79
N PHE A 31 -3.42 4.69 -9.33
CA PHE A 31 -2.70 3.94 -8.30
C PHE A 31 -2.68 4.64 -6.93
N SER A 32 -3.52 5.65 -6.77
CA SER A 32 -3.47 6.53 -5.62
C SER A 32 -4.84 6.98 -5.21
N SER A 33 -4.94 7.51 -4.00
CA SER A 33 -6.17 8.08 -3.47
C SER A 33 -5.89 9.08 -2.34
N PHE A 34 -6.95 9.64 -1.79
CA PHE A 34 -6.92 10.52 -0.63
C PHE A 34 -7.80 9.93 0.47
N PHE A 35 -7.33 10.02 1.70
CA PHE A 35 -8.07 9.49 2.84
C PHE A 35 -9.19 10.45 3.26
N TYR A 36 -10.40 10.17 2.76
CA TYR A 36 -11.64 10.85 3.13
C TYR A 36 -12.71 9.83 3.50
N ASN A 37 -13.17 9.86 4.75
CA ASN A 37 -14.30 9.06 5.20
C ASN A 37 -15.60 9.85 5.02
N VAL A 38 -16.62 9.23 4.39
CA VAL A 38 -17.97 9.79 4.26
C VAL A 38 -18.56 10.07 5.64
N THR A 39 -18.47 9.07 6.51
CA THR A 39 -18.82 9.15 7.92
C THR A 39 -17.54 8.92 8.71
N SER A 40 -17.04 9.98 9.36
CA SER A 40 -15.89 9.82 10.27
C SER A 40 -16.33 9.01 11.48
N LEU A 41 -15.50 8.07 11.90
CA LEU A 41 -15.68 7.38 13.17
C LEU A 41 -15.44 8.37 14.32
N PRO A 42 -16.07 8.20 15.50
CA PRO A 42 -15.64 8.91 16.70
C PRO A 42 -14.18 8.60 17.00
N ASP A 43 -13.48 9.50 17.69
CA ASP A 43 -12.10 9.23 18.05
C ASP A 43 -11.98 7.90 18.83
N VAL A 44 -10.81 7.27 18.76
CA VAL A 44 -10.60 5.93 19.33
C VAL A 44 -10.88 5.89 20.83
N LYS A 45 -10.68 6.99 21.57
CA LYS A 45 -10.99 7.04 23.00
C LYS A 45 -12.50 7.01 23.23
N GLN A 46 -13.27 7.74 22.41
CA GLN A 46 -14.72 7.69 22.44
C GLN A 46 -15.25 6.31 22.07
N ILE A 47 -14.69 5.67 21.03
CA ILE A 47 -15.07 4.29 20.66
C ILE A 47 -14.88 3.35 21.85
N ILE A 48 -13.74 3.43 22.53
CA ILE A 48 -13.46 2.57 23.70
C ILE A 48 -14.46 2.85 24.83
N ALA A 49 -14.66 4.13 25.19
CA ALA A 49 -15.58 4.53 26.26
C ALA A 49 -17.02 4.05 25.99
N ASP A 50 -17.49 4.17 24.75
CA ASP A 50 -18.85 3.80 24.34
C ASP A 50 -19.13 2.29 24.40
N PHE A 51 -18.11 1.46 24.21
CA PHE A 51 -18.21 0.01 24.28
C PHE A 51 -18.01 -0.50 25.70
N ASP A 52 -17.05 0.08 26.44
CA ASP A 52 -16.85 -0.23 27.85
C ASP A 52 -18.09 0.15 28.68
N ALA A 53 -18.74 1.29 28.40
CA ALA A 53 -19.97 1.72 29.08
C ALA A 53 -21.19 0.83 28.78
N ALA A 54 -21.19 0.14 27.63
CA ALA A 54 -22.23 -0.79 27.23
C ALA A 54 -21.96 -2.23 27.70
N ASP A 55 -20.81 -2.49 28.33
CA ASP A 55 -20.29 -3.84 28.62
C ASP A 55 -20.25 -4.73 27.35
N GLU A 56 -19.86 -4.12 26.22
CA GLU A 56 -19.82 -4.77 24.90
C GLU A 56 -18.38 -4.89 24.38
N LYS A 57 -18.09 -6.00 23.69
CA LYS A 57 -16.82 -6.15 22.97
C LYS A 57 -16.80 -5.33 21.69
N ILE A 58 -15.65 -4.73 21.39
CA ILE A 58 -15.42 -4.04 20.13
C ILE A 58 -15.19 -5.09 19.03
N LEU A 59 -16.23 -5.38 18.27
CA LEU A 59 -16.20 -6.27 17.10
C LEU A 59 -16.50 -5.47 15.82
N PRO A 60 -16.01 -5.93 14.64
CA PRO A 60 -16.30 -5.28 13.36
C PRO A 60 -17.79 -5.00 13.14
N THR A 61 -18.66 -5.99 13.40
CA THR A 61 -20.11 -5.88 13.23
C THR A 61 -20.74 -4.90 14.21
N SER A 62 -20.35 -4.96 15.48
CA SER A 62 -20.87 -4.04 16.51
C SER A 62 -20.50 -2.59 16.18
N LEU A 63 -19.28 -2.36 15.70
CA LEU A 63 -18.78 -1.02 15.35
C LEU A 63 -19.50 -0.45 14.11
N ILE A 64 -19.74 -1.27 13.08
CA ILE A 64 -20.57 -0.89 11.92
C ILE A 64 -21.98 -0.52 12.37
N ASN A 65 -22.63 -1.38 13.17
CA ASN A 65 -24.01 -1.16 13.60
C ASN A 65 -24.15 0.08 14.47
N LYS A 66 -23.18 0.35 15.36
CA LYS A 66 -23.23 1.48 16.28
C LYS A 66 -23.00 2.82 15.59
N TYR A 67 -22.02 2.91 14.70
CA TYR A 67 -21.62 4.19 14.08
C TYR A 67 -22.04 4.35 12.63
N LEU A 68 -22.76 3.37 12.07
CA LEU A 68 -23.20 3.36 10.68
C LEU A 68 -22.04 3.64 9.71
N VAL A 69 -20.89 2.99 9.96
CA VAL A 69 -19.67 3.20 9.18
C VAL A 69 -19.92 2.78 7.75
N ASP A 70 -19.77 3.72 6.82
CA ASP A 70 -19.66 3.40 5.41
C ASP A 70 -18.17 3.29 5.05
N PRO A 71 -17.63 2.07 4.85
CA PRO A 71 -16.25 1.89 4.41
C PRO A 71 -16.06 2.26 2.93
N ALA A 72 -17.12 2.61 2.19
CA ALA A 72 -17.01 3.04 0.82
C ALA A 72 -16.36 4.43 0.73
N PHE A 73 -15.34 4.52 -0.12
CA PHE A 73 -14.74 5.79 -0.48
C PHE A 73 -15.59 6.47 -1.55
N ASN A 74 -15.99 7.72 -1.29
CA ASN A 74 -16.75 8.52 -2.23
C ASN A 74 -15.86 9.58 -2.87
N GLN A 75 -15.59 9.44 -4.17
CA GLN A 75 -14.81 10.40 -4.95
C GLN A 75 -15.43 11.80 -5.00
N GLU A 76 -16.76 11.91 -4.85
CA GLU A 76 -17.45 13.20 -4.78
C GLU A 76 -17.03 14.02 -3.55
N ILE A 77 -16.52 13.37 -2.50
CA ILE A 77 -16.03 14.05 -1.29
C ILE A 77 -14.73 14.79 -1.58
N ILE A 78 -13.89 14.26 -2.46
CA ILE A 78 -12.65 14.93 -2.89
C ILE A 78 -12.99 16.27 -3.53
N ALA A 79 -14.01 16.31 -4.40
CA ALA A 79 -14.46 17.54 -5.05
C ALA A 79 -15.05 18.58 -4.06
N LYS A 80 -15.57 18.13 -2.92
CA LYS A 80 -16.17 18.99 -1.88
C LYS A 80 -15.16 19.49 -0.83
N ASN A 81 -13.93 18.96 -0.79
CA ASN A 81 -12.91 19.30 0.20
C ASN A 81 -11.64 19.85 -0.46
N PRO A 82 -11.42 21.16 -0.53
CA PRO A 82 -10.36 21.76 -1.36
C PRO A 82 -8.95 21.68 -0.76
N ALA A 83 -8.81 21.27 0.51
CA ALA A 83 -7.54 21.27 1.21
C ALA A 83 -6.92 19.87 1.24
N THR A 84 -5.67 19.77 0.79
CA THR A 84 -4.86 18.56 0.88
C THR A 84 -4.03 18.62 2.15
N ASN A 85 -4.03 17.53 2.91
CA ASN A 85 -3.15 17.40 4.06
C ASN A 85 -1.83 16.78 3.62
N ARG A 86 -0.73 17.47 3.92
CA ARG A 86 0.63 17.07 3.55
C ARG A 86 1.44 16.52 4.72
N GLN A 87 0.89 16.53 5.93
CA GLN A 87 1.59 16.02 7.11
C GLN A 87 2.05 14.58 6.91
N VAL A 88 1.20 13.76 6.28
CA VAL A 88 1.51 12.36 6.00
C VAL A 88 1.12 12.00 4.57
N MET A 89 1.97 11.20 3.94
CA MET A 89 1.60 10.36 2.81
C MET A 89 1.70 8.89 3.22
N THR A 90 0.64 8.12 3.00
CA THR A 90 0.65 6.69 3.31
C THR A 90 1.11 5.86 2.13
N VAL A 91 1.85 4.79 2.43
CA VAL A 91 2.46 3.92 1.42
C VAL A 91 2.09 2.46 1.72
N GLY A 92 1.30 1.86 0.83
CA GLY A 92 1.05 0.42 0.75
C GLY A 92 2.08 -0.29 -0.13
N LEU A 93 2.05 -1.62 -0.18
CA LEU A 93 2.97 -2.36 -1.05
C LEU A 93 2.54 -2.35 -2.52
N ASN A 94 1.27 -2.67 -2.79
CA ASN A 94 0.76 -2.90 -4.14
C ASN A 94 -0.77 -2.71 -4.17
N VAL A 95 -1.31 -2.54 -5.38
CA VAL A 95 -2.76 -2.49 -5.57
C VAL A 95 -3.39 -3.83 -5.19
N ALA A 96 -3.96 -3.90 -4.00
CA ALA A 96 -4.67 -5.09 -3.54
C ALA A 96 -5.99 -5.24 -4.31
N VAL A 97 -6.14 -6.28 -5.13
CA VAL A 97 -7.36 -6.54 -5.91
C VAL A 97 -8.00 -7.85 -5.49
N ARG A 98 -9.23 -7.78 -4.93
CA ARG A 98 -10.05 -8.93 -4.50
C ARG A 98 -11.29 -9.07 -5.40
N ASN A 99 -11.79 -10.30 -5.59
CA ASN A 99 -12.97 -10.65 -6.42
C ASN A 99 -12.84 -10.55 -7.96
N GLY A 100 -11.65 -10.70 -8.54
CA GLY A 100 -11.53 -10.71 -10.01
C GLY A 100 -11.89 -9.36 -10.68
N VAL A 101 -12.02 -8.29 -9.89
CA VAL A 101 -12.19 -6.92 -10.38
C VAL A 101 -10.86 -6.48 -10.99
N LYS A 102 -10.66 -6.79 -12.27
CA LYS A 102 -9.41 -6.46 -12.97
C LYS A 102 -9.22 -4.96 -13.21
N LYS A 103 -10.18 -4.10 -12.88
CA LYS A 103 -10.07 -2.66 -13.16
C LYS A 103 -9.51 -1.93 -11.95
N ILE A 104 -8.32 -1.36 -12.14
CA ILE A 104 -7.85 -0.25 -11.31
C ILE A 104 -8.76 0.93 -11.62
N GLY A 105 -9.16 1.67 -10.59
CA GLY A 105 -9.98 2.86 -10.75
C GLY A 105 -9.39 3.99 -9.93
N LYS A 106 -9.42 5.20 -10.50
CA LYS A 106 -8.87 6.41 -9.87
C LYS A 106 -9.38 6.60 -8.46
N TYR A 107 -8.50 7.00 -7.54
CA TYR A 107 -8.87 7.42 -6.19
C TYR A 107 -9.64 6.40 -5.33
N ASN A 108 -9.45 5.09 -5.56
CA ASN A 108 -10.06 4.05 -4.72
C ASN A 108 -9.05 3.51 -3.68
N ASN A 109 -9.28 3.79 -2.39
CA ASN A 109 -8.39 3.41 -1.27
C ASN A 109 -8.47 1.92 -0.86
N SER A 110 -9.57 1.22 -1.17
CA SER A 110 -9.72 -0.20 -0.85
C SER A 110 -10.58 -0.88 -1.92
N HIS A 111 -9.99 -1.84 -2.62
CA HIS A 111 -10.73 -2.77 -3.47
C HIS A 111 -11.16 -4.04 -2.70
N ASP A 112 -10.89 -4.12 -1.38
CA ASP A 112 -11.33 -5.20 -0.52
C ASP A 112 -12.75 -4.96 0.00
N LYS A 113 -13.74 -5.32 -0.82
CA LYS A 113 -15.16 -5.32 -0.42
C LYS A 113 -15.59 -6.62 0.29
N ILE A 114 -14.71 -7.61 0.41
CA ILE A 114 -15.04 -8.92 0.99
C ILE A 114 -14.73 -8.91 2.48
N ASN A 115 -13.53 -8.44 2.84
CA ASN A 115 -13.00 -8.56 4.18
C ASN A 115 -13.10 -7.20 4.89
N ILE A 116 -14.34 -6.83 5.21
CA ILE A 116 -14.68 -5.56 5.84
C ILE A 116 -13.85 -5.26 7.10
N THR A 117 -13.44 -6.31 7.83
CA THR A 117 -12.55 -6.21 8.99
C THR A 117 -11.22 -5.50 8.69
N ASN A 118 -10.60 -5.78 7.53
CA ASN A 118 -9.33 -5.15 7.16
C ASN A 118 -9.52 -3.67 6.83
N THR A 119 -10.57 -3.35 6.08
CA THR A 119 -10.94 -1.97 5.76
C THR A 119 -11.29 -1.19 7.02
N LEU A 120 -12.00 -1.79 7.98
CA LEU A 120 -12.29 -1.18 9.28
C LEU A 120 -11.02 -0.93 10.11
N ARG A 121 -10.10 -1.90 10.17
CA ARG A 121 -8.83 -1.69 10.87
C ARG A 121 -8.02 -0.54 10.29
N MET A 122 -7.99 -0.42 8.96
CA MET A 122 -7.37 0.73 8.30
C MET A 122 -8.09 2.04 8.65
N ASN A 123 -9.43 2.06 8.59
CA ASN A 123 -10.21 3.25 8.94
C ASN A 123 -9.99 3.69 10.39
N ILE A 124 -9.94 2.73 11.33
CA ILE A 124 -9.68 2.99 12.76
C ILE A 124 -8.24 3.48 12.98
N LEU A 125 -7.26 2.83 12.34
CA LEU A 125 -5.84 3.21 12.41
C LEU A 125 -5.62 4.67 11.95
N MET A 126 -6.40 5.09 10.96
CA MET A 126 -6.32 6.40 10.32
C MET A 126 -7.38 7.39 10.81
N ASN A 127 -8.09 7.09 11.90
CA ASN A 127 -9.21 7.91 12.36
C ASN A 127 -8.80 9.18 13.14
N ASP A 128 -7.51 9.53 13.11
CA ASP A 128 -6.99 10.77 13.66
C ASP A 128 -7.20 11.93 12.66
N PRO A 129 -7.61 13.14 13.10
CA PRO A 129 -7.77 14.29 12.21
C PRO A 129 -6.54 14.62 11.35
N ARG A 130 -5.33 14.27 11.81
CA ARG A 130 -4.07 14.45 11.07
C ARG A 130 -3.95 13.61 9.81
N PHE A 131 -4.82 12.62 9.61
CA PHE A 131 -4.85 11.82 8.38
C PHE A 131 -5.90 12.25 7.38
N ARG A 132 -6.83 13.14 7.77
CA ARG A 132 -7.91 13.60 6.89
C ARG A 132 -7.31 14.34 5.70
N GLY A 133 -7.65 13.89 4.49
CA GLY A 133 -7.17 14.49 3.23
C GLY A 133 -5.71 14.20 2.91
N CYS A 134 -5.06 13.28 3.63
CA CYS A 134 -3.72 12.80 3.31
C CYS A 134 -3.75 11.94 2.04
N TYR A 135 -2.64 11.96 1.30
CA TYR A 135 -2.47 11.15 0.09
C TYR A 135 -2.07 9.71 0.45
N MET A 136 -2.63 8.75 -0.27
CA MET A 136 -2.31 7.33 -0.16
C MET A 136 -1.86 6.80 -1.51
N THR A 137 -0.83 5.97 -1.51
CA THR A 137 -0.35 5.30 -2.72
C THR A 137 0.23 3.92 -2.44
N ASP A 138 0.36 3.12 -3.50
CA ASP A 138 1.05 1.83 -3.44
C ASP A 138 2.47 1.93 -3.99
N LEU A 139 3.45 1.28 -3.39
CA LEU A 139 4.84 1.36 -3.88
C LEU A 139 5.02 0.68 -5.25
N ILE A 140 4.35 -0.45 -5.47
CA ILE A 140 4.38 -1.23 -6.72
C ILE A 140 3.04 -1.08 -7.44
N LYS A 141 3.02 -0.33 -8.54
CA LYS A 141 1.78 0.20 -9.15
C LYS A 141 0.97 -0.86 -9.91
N LEU A 142 1.57 -1.52 -10.90
CA LEU A 142 0.81 -2.33 -11.87
C LEU A 142 0.38 -3.71 -11.34
N VAL A 143 0.86 -4.14 -10.16
CA VAL A 143 0.71 -5.52 -9.72
C VAL A 143 -0.51 -5.70 -8.83
N LYS A 144 -1.53 -6.31 -9.42
CA LYS A 144 -2.81 -6.62 -8.79
C LYS A 144 -2.72 -7.96 -8.08
N ASP A 145 -2.40 -7.94 -6.79
CA ASP A 145 -2.41 -9.15 -5.97
C ASP A 145 -2.96 -8.86 -4.58
N SER A 146 -3.82 -9.73 -4.10
CA SER A 146 -4.38 -9.66 -2.75
C SER A 146 -3.44 -10.20 -1.68
N ASN A 147 -2.46 -11.00 -2.11
CA ASN A 147 -1.47 -11.60 -1.26
C ASN A 147 -0.12 -10.90 -1.50
N SER A 148 0.29 -10.13 -0.50
CA SER A 148 1.56 -9.42 -0.49
C SER A 148 2.77 -10.36 -0.54
N ASP A 149 2.62 -11.62 -0.14
CA ASP A 149 3.68 -12.63 -0.28
C ASP A 149 4.04 -12.89 -1.74
N ASN A 150 3.06 -12.90 -2.65
CA ASN A 150 3.32 -13.07 -4.08
C ASN A 150 4.16 -11.89 -4.60
N ILE A 151 3.84 -10.67 -4.17
CA ILE A 151 4.61 -9.46 -4.51
C ILE A 151 6.02 -9.54 -3.94
N ASN A 152 6.14 -9.96 -2.68
CA ASN A 152 7.43 -10.15 -2.02
C ASN A 152 8.32 -11.11 -2.81
N HIS A 153 7.76 -12.22 -3.27
CA HIS A 153 8.46 -13.19 -4.10
C HIS A 153 8.81 -12.64 -5.49
N ASP A 154 7.87 -11.98 -6.15
CA ASP A 154 8.03 -11.51 -7.53
C ASP A 154 9.02 -10.34 -7.65
N PHE A 155 9.18 -9.56 -6.58
CA PHE A 155 10.08 -8.41 -6.52
C PHE A 155 11.28 -8.62 -5.59
N PHE A 156 11.41 -9.82 -5.01
CA PHE A 156 12.51 -10.21 -4.12
C PHE A 156 12.69 -9.26 -2.92
N ILE A 157 11.58 -8.76 -2.36
CA ILE A 157 11.57 -7.67 -1.37
C ILE A 157 12.31 -8.06 -0.09
N THR A 158 11.99 -9.21 0.49
CA THR A 158 12.68 -9.68 1.70
C THR A 158 13.99 -10.42 1.40
N HIS A 159 14.30 -10.63 0.11
CA HIS A 159 15.53 -11.29 -0.30
C HIS A 159 16.67 -10.27 -0.44
N LYS A 160 17.35 -9.96 0.67
CA LYS A 160 18.39 -8.92 0.81
C LYS A 160 19.42 -8.83 -0.32
N LYS A 161 19.74 -9.93 -0.99
CA LYS A 161 20.72 -9.98 -2.09
C LYS A 161 20.13 -9.92 -3.49
N LEU A 162 18.83 -10.14 -3.66
CA LEU A 162 18.18 -10.31 -4.96
C LEU A 162 17.11 -9.25 -5.24
N GLY A 163 16.79 -8.35 -4.30
CA GLY A 163 15.91 -7.21 -4.57
C GLY A 163 16.36 -6.40 -5.80
N PHE A 164 15.44 -5.73 -6.49
CA PHE A 164 15.80 -4.94 -7.68
C PHE A 164 16.69 -3.71 -7.38
N GLY A 165 16.86 -3.34 -6.11
CA GLY A 165 17.85 -2.37 -5.63
C GLY A 165 19.18 -2.96 -5.18
N THR A 166 19.61 -4.09 -5.74
CA THR A 166 20.91 -4.72 -5.46
C THR A 166 21.65 -5.02 -6.77
N ASP A 167 22.94 -5.32 -6.65
CA ASP A 167 23.81 -5.69 -7.78
C ASP A 167 23.50 -7.07 -8.40
N ALA A 168 22.44 -7.75 -7.94
CA ALA A 168 22.08 -9.04 -8.52
C ALA A 168 21.69 -8.91 -9.99
N THR A 169 22.06 -9.90 -10.79
CA THR A 169 21.67 -9.99 -12.21
C THR A 169 20.28 -10.59 -12.38
N ASP A 170 19.68 -10.41 -13.55
CA ASP A 170 18.38 -11.04 -13.85
C ASP A 170 18.49 -12.56 -13.91
N GLU A 171 19.62 -13.10 -14.35
CA GLU A 171 19.89 -14.54 -14.36
C GLU A 171 19.98 -15.09 -12.93
N GLN A 172 20.54 -14.35 -11.97
CA GLN A 172 20.56 -14.77 -10.57
C GLN A 172 19.14 -14.83 -9.97
N ARG A 173 18.30 -13.83 -10.27
CA ARG A 173 16.88 -13.81 -9.87
C ARG A 173 16.09 -14.94 -10.53
N ALA A 174 16.29 -15.18 -11.83
CA ALA A 174 15.62 -16.25 -12.57
C ALA A 174 16.05 -17.64 -12.05
N LYS A 175 17.34 -17.84 -11.74
CA LYS A 175 17.81 -19.06 -11.04
C LYS A 175 17.13 -19.25 -9.69
N GLN A 176 16.87 -18.17 -8.95
CA GLN A 176 16.17 -18.26 -7.68
C GLN A 176 14.70 -18.68 -7.85
N TYR A 177 14.02 -18.20 -8.90
CA TYR A 177 12.70 -18.73 -9.27
C TYR A 177 12.77 -20.24 -9.52
N MET A 178 13.68 -20.71 -10.37
CA MET A 178 13.83 -22.15 -10.64
C MET A 178 14.10 -22.97 -9.38
N LYS A 179 14.89 -22.44 -8.43
CA LYS A 179 15.12 -23.10 -7.12
C LYS A 179 13.86 -23.23 -6.29
N TRP A 180 13.02 -22.19 -6.24
CA TRP A 180 11.74 -22.25 -5.54
C TRP A 180 10.75 -23.21 -6.21
N ASP A 181 10.73 -23.24 -7.55
CA ASP A 181 9.96 -24.19 -8.34
C ASP A 181 10.39 -25.63 -8.06
N GLN A 182 11.70 -25.92 -8.08
CA GLN A 182 12.22 -27.25 -7.73
C GLN A 182 11.91 -27.64 -6.29
N ALA A 183 12.07 -26.74 -5.32
CA ALA A 183 11.76 -27.02 -3.92
C ALA A 183 10.28 -27.39 -3.70
N ASN A 184 9.37 -26.85 -4.51
CA ASN A 184 7.95 -27.21 -4.46
C ASN A 184 7.67 -28.59 -5.06
N VAL A 185 8.42 -28.99 -6.09
CA VAL A 185 8.40 -30.37 -6.61
C VAL A 185 8.91 -31.34 -5.55
N ASP A 186 10.02 -31.00 -4.89
CA ASP A 186 10.69 -31.87 -3.93
C ASP A 186 9.90 -32.01 -2.61
N ASN A 187 9.13 -30.98 -2.22
CA ASN A 187 8.33 -30.98 -1.00
C ASN A 187 6.89 -30.51 -1.21
N PRO A 188 6.04 -31.34 -1.84
CA PRO A 188 4.67 -30.97 -2.19
C PRO A 188 3.75 -30.78 -0.96
N LYS A 189 4.17 -31.23 0.23
CA LYS A 189 3.42 -31.06 1.48
C LYS A 189 3.58 -29.67 2.11
N LYS A 190 4.63 -28.93 1.73
CA LYS A 190 4.90 -27.56 2.19
C LYS A 190 5.33 -26.69 1.02
N PRO A 191 4.46 -26.51 0.02
CA PRO A 191 4.82 -25.76 -1.16
C PRO A 191 4.96 -24.28 -0.79
N THR A 192 6.00 -23.65 -1.33
CA THR A 192 6.23 -22.20 -1.28
C THR A 192 5.05 -21.44 -1.92
N TYR A 193 4.39 -22.04 -2.91
CA TYR A 193 3.19 -21.51 -3.58
C TYR A 193 2.43 -22.65 -4.30
N LYS A 194 1.16 -22.44 -4.68
CA LYS A 194 0.23 -23.53 -5.08
C LYS A 194 0.59 -24.31 -6.35
N THR A 195 1.26 -23.72 -7.34
CA THR A 195 1.55 -24.32 -8.65
C THR A 195 2.89 -23.84 -9.19
N LEU A 196 3.70 -24.71 -9.81
CA LEU A 196 4.93 -24.33 -10.51
C LEU A 196 4.70 -23.09 -11.37
N ARG A 197 5.55 -22.08 -11.22
CA ARG A 197 5.32 -20.76 -11.81
C ARG A 197 5.94 -20.65 -13.19
N PHE A 198 7.06 -21.32 -13.43
CA PHE A 198 7.82 -21.20 -14.66
C PHE A 198 8.16 -22.57 -15.25
N PRO A 199 7.87 -22.81 -16.54
CA PRO A 199 8.20 -24.07 -17.19
C PRO A 199 9.72 -24.25 -17.38
N ASP A 200 10.46 -23.15 -17.53
CA ASP A 200 11.90 -23.17 -17.76
C ASP A 200 12.57 -21.84 -17.37
N MET A 201 13.90 -21.83 -17.50
CA MET A 201 14.75 -20.67 -17.20
C MET A 201 14.46 -19.45 -18.10
N ASN A 202 14.04 -19.65 -19.36
CA ASN A 202 13.74 -18.55 -20.26
C ASN A 202 12.44 -17.84 -19.84
N ALA A 203 11.43 -18.60 -19.44
CA ALA A 203 10.18 -18.08 -18.90
C ALA A 203 10.42 -17.33 -17.58
N ALA A 204 11.23 -17.89 -16.68
CA ALA A 204 11.63 -17.22 -15.44
C ALA A 204 12.37 -15.91 -15.72
N LEU A 205 13.33 -15.91 -16.65
CA LEU A 205 14.09 -14.71 -17.03
C LEU A 205 13.21 -13.64 -17.68
N LYS A 206 12.28 -14.03 -18.55
CA LYS A 206 11.29 -13.12 -19.13
C LYS A 206 10.48 -12.43 -18.02
N LYS A 207 9.97 -13.20 -17.06
CA LYS A 207 9.20 -12.64 -15.93
C LYS A 207 10.01 -11.70 -15.05
N VAL A 208 11.29 -12.03 -14.77
CA VAL A 208 12.18 -11.13 -14.02
C VAL A 208 12.33 -9.78 -14.73
N ARG A 209 12.54 -9.79 -16.05
CA ARG A 209 12.68 -8.57 -16.86
C ARG A 209 11.39 -7.73 -16.87
N GLU A 210 10.24 -8.38 -17.01
CA GLU A 210 8.93 -7.71 -16.89
C GLU A 210 8.77 -7.06 -15.52
N ASN A 211 9.06 -7.78 -14.43
CA ASN A 211 8.98 -7.24 -13.08
C ASN A 211 9.98 -6.09 -12.84
N ARG A 212 11.19 -6.15 -13.42
CA ARG A 212 12.17 -5.05 -13.36
C ARG A 212 11.62 -3.77 -14.01
N ILE A 213 10.99 -3.89 -15.18
CA ILE A 213 10.38 -2.75 -15.87
C ILE A 213 9.28 -2.14 -15.00
N ILE A 214 8.39 -2.97 -14.44
CA ILE A 214 7.33 -2.53 -13.53
C ILE A 214 7.92 -1.85 -12.29
N PHE A 215 8.97 -2.43 -11.70
CA PHE A 215 9.63 -1.90 -10.51
C PHE A 215 10.22 -0.51 -10.77
N ASN A 216 11.05 -0.38 -11.82
CA ASN A 216 11.67 0.89 -12.18
C ASN A 216 10.63 1.98 -12.46
N LYS A 217 9.59 1.64 -13.24
CA LYS A 217 8.52 2.60 -13.52
C LYS A 217 7.74 2.98 -12.26
N SER A 218 7.51 2.03 -11.35
CA SER A 218 6.86 2.31 -10.06
C SER A 218 7.67 3.30 -9.21
N ILE A 219 9.01 3.23 -9.26
CA ILE A 219 9.90 4.18 -8.58
C ILE A 219 9.81 5.57 -9.20
N GLU A 220 9.86 5.69 -10.53
CA GLU A 220 9.71 6.96 -11.22
C GLU A 220 8.39 7.65 -10.83
N LEU A 221 7.31 6.86 -10.80
CA LEU A 221 5.99 7.33 -10.41
C LEU A 221 5.95 7.74 -8.93
N PHE A 222 6.57 6.96 -8.02
CA PHE A 222 6.67 7.32 -6.61
C PHE A 222 7.44 8.62 -6.39
N ILE A 223 8.55 8.84 -7.10
CA ILE A 223 9.30 10.10 -7.07
C ILE A 223 8.39 11.26 -7.53
N ALA A 224 7.64 11.08 -8.60
CA ALA A 224 6.71 12.10 -9.09
C ALA A 224 5.60 12.42 -8.06
N GLU A 225 5.07 11.40 -7.38
CA GLU A 225 4.10 11.59 -6.28
C GLU A 225 4.70 12.41 -5.14
N CYS A 226 5.88 12.04 -4.64
CA CYS A 226 6.55 12.80 -3.58
C CYS A 226 6.77 14.26 -3.99
N ASN A 227 7.12 14.52 -5.25
CA ASN A 227 7.34 15.88 -5.75
C ASN A 227 6.05 16.72 -5.90
N ILE A 228 4.93 16.08 -6.23
CA ILE A 228 3.62 16.74 -6.35
C ILE A 228 3.00 16.97 -4.97
N ILE A 229 2.95 15.92 -4.15
CA ILE A 229 2.29 15.92 -2.85
C ILE A 229 3.13 16.71 -1.84
N LYS A 230 4.46 16.56 -1.90
CA LYS A 230 5.41 17.13 -0.95
C LYS A 230 5.04 16.78 0.50
N PRO A 231 4.97 15.48 0.84
CA PRO A 231 4.62 15.08 2.19
C PRO A 231 5.72 15.49 3.16
N GLU A 232 5.34 15.74 4.41
CA GLU A 232 6.28 15.97 5.51
C GLU A 232 6.82 14.64 6.04
N ARG A 233 5.99 13.59 6.05
CA ARG A 233 6.37 12.23 6.48
C ARG A 233 5.72 11.13 5.64
N LEU A 234 6.33 9.95 5.68
CA LEU A 234 5.74 8.71 5.16
C LEU A 234 5.24 7.84 6.31
N VAL A 235 4.05 7.26 6.17
CA VAL A 235 3.56 6.16 7.01
C VAL A 235 3.41 4.93 6.14
N VAL A 236 4.12 3.86 6.46
CA VAL A 236 4.25 2.69 5.59
C VAL A 236 3.53 1.49 6.20
N PHE A 237 2.58 0.90 5.48
CA PHE A 237 1.76 -0.18 5.99
C PHE A 237 2.37 -1.56 5.71
N GLY A 238 2.88 -2.18 6.77
CA GLY A 238 3.37 -3.55 6.80
C GLY A 238 4.85 -3.72 6.45
N ASP A 239 5.42 -4.81 6.97
CA ASP A 239 6.86 -5.09 6.91
C ASP A 239 7.40 -5.16 5.47
N SER A 240 6.64 -5.76 4.55
CA SER A 240 7.04 -5.88 3.15
C SER A 240 7.08 -4.53 2.45
N ALA A 241 6.08 -3.66 2.66
CA ALA A 241 6.11 -2.31 2.09
C ALA A 241 7.27 -1.49 2.67
N PHE A 242 7.49 -1.58 3.99
CA PHE A 242 8.59 -0.88 4.67
C PHE A 242 9.96 -1.35 4.17
N THR A 243 10.15 -2.66 4.01
CA THR A 243 11.37 -3.24 3.45
C THR A 243 11.58 -2.80 2.00
N ALA A 244 10.53 -2.85 1.18
CA ALA A 244 10.61 -2.43 -0.22
C ALA A 244 10.97 -0.94 -0.35
N LEU A 245 10.40 -0.09 0.50
CA LEU A 245 10.71 1.34 0.54
C LEU A 245 12.21 1.57 0.86
N HIS A 246 12.76 0.83 1.83
CA HIS A 246 14.17 0.96 2.19
C HIS A 246 15.12 0.44 1.10
N LEU A 247 14.71 -0.57 0.32
CA LEU A 247 15.48 -1.02 -0.84
C LEU A 247 15.62 0.07 -1.90
N LEU A 248 14.67 1.01 -1.98
CA LEU A 248 14.71 2.10 -2.96
C LEU A 248 15.91 3.03 -2.75
N LYS A 249 16.45 3.13 -1.54
CA LYS A 249 17.63 3.96 -1.22
C LYS A 249 18.88 3.59 -2.02
N ASN A 250 18.93 2.36 -2.55
CA ASN A 250 20.04 1.88 -3.36
C ASN A 250 19.86 2.18 -4.85
N ILE A 251 18.74 2.78 -5.27
CA ILE A 251 18.43 3.06 -6.66
C ILE A 251 18.97 4.45 -7.03
N PRO A 252 19.74 4.61 -8.13
CA PRO A 252 20.33 5.89 -8.52
C PRO A 252 19.31 7.03 -8.63
N ALA A 253 18.11 6.76 -9.16
CA ALA A 253 17.05 7.75 -9.27
C ALA A 253 16.60 8.29 -7.90
N ILE A 254 16.59 7.46 -6.85
CA ILE A 254 16.25 7.88 -5.49
C ILE A 254 17.44 8.57 -4.82
N GLN A 255 18.66 8.09 -5.04
CA GLN A 255 19.90 8.70 -4.55
C GLN A 255 20.06 10.14 -5.06
N ALA A 256 19.58 10.44 -6.26
CA ALA A 256 19.54 11.78 -6.83
C ALA A 256 18.49 12.70 -6.16
N ASN A 257 17.65 12.20 -5.24
CA ASN A 257 16.60 12.94 -4.56
C ASN A 257 16.78 12.91 -3.03
N PRO A 258 17.67 13.74 -2.44
CA PRO A 258 17.95 13.72 -1.00
C PRO A 258 16.74 13.96 -0.10
N ALA A 259 15.77 14.76 -0.56
CA ALA A 259 14.52 14.99 0.16
C ALA A 259 13.69 13.70 0.30
N ILE A 260 13.68 12.84 -0.73
CA ILE A 260 12.98 11.56 -0.69
C ILE A 260 13.73 10.56 0.19
N ILE A 261 15.07 10.56 0.15
CA ILE A 261 15.87 9.74 1.08
C ILE A 261 15.55 10.09 2.53
N LYS A 262 15.47 11.38 2.85
CA LYS A 262 15.07 11.85 4.18
C LYS A 262 13.68 11.31 4.57
N LEU A 263 12.71 11.41 3.66
CA LEU A 263 11.36 10.86 3.87
C LEU A 263 11.36 9.35 4.13
N ILE A 264 12.25 8.59 3.49
CA ILE A 264 12.39 7.15 3.73
C ILE A 264 13.01 6.88 5.10
N ASP A 265 14.08 7.60 5.45
CA ASP A 265 14.80 7.43 6.72
C ASP A 265 13.95 7.79 7.94
N GLU A 266 13.07 8.77 7.78
CA GLU A 266 12.13 9.25 8.82
C GLU A 266 10.75 8.59 8.69
N SER A 267 10.61 7.56 7.84
CA SER A 267 9.32 6.90 7.63
C SER A 267 8.86 6.14 8.87
N ILE A 268 7.57 6.27 9.19
CA ILE A 268 6.94 5.57 10.31
C ILE A 268 6.40 4.24 9.81
N HIS A 269 6.87 3.15 10.42
CA HIS A 269 6.31 1.82 10.17
C HIS A 269 4.98 1.65 10.92
N ALA A 270 3.91 1.35 10.18
CA ALA A 270 2.63 0.96 10.72
C ALA A 270 2.36 -0.52 10.43
N PRO A 271 1.85 -1.30 11.40
CA PRO A 271 1.62 -2.72 11.21
C PRO A 271 0.56 -2.99 10.14
N HIS A 272 0.65 -4.16 9.50
CA HIS A 272 -0.28 -4.52 8.44
C HIS A 272 -1.70 -4.72 8.99
N TYR A 273 -2.66 -3.97 8.47
CA TYR A 273 -4.06 -3.97 8.92
C TYR A 273 -4.81 -5.29 8.63
N SER A 274 -4.23 -6.21 7.87
CA SER A 274 -4.75 -7.56 7.67
C SER A 274 -4.24 -8.62 8.66
N SER A 275 -3.48 -8.23 9.69
CA SER A 275 -2.94 -9.17 10.67
C SER A 275 -4.07 -9.97 11.37
N ILE A 276 -3.82 -11.23 11.76
CA ILE A 276 -4.82 -12.11 12.40
C ILE A 276 -5.01 -11.76 13.89
N ASN A 277 -4.59 -10.57 14.30
CA ASN A 277 -4.67 -10.13 15.69
C ASN A 277 -6.11 -9.94 16.15
N ASP A 278 -6.35 -10.11 17.44
CA ASP A 278 -7.64 -9.78 18.06
C ASP A 278 -8.05 -8.33 17.69
N PHE A 279 -9.27 -8.17 17.16
CA PHE A 279 -9.72 -6.89 16.61
C PHE A 279 -9.87 -5.82 17.70
N GLU A 280 -10.38 -6.21 18.87
CA GLU A 280 -10.55 -5.30 20.00
C GLU A 280 -9.19 -4.79 20.48
N LYS A 281 -8.23 -5.71 20.69
CA LYS A 281 -6.85 -5.34 21.03
C LYS A 281 -6.26 -4.40 19.99
N TRP A 282 -6.40 -4.71 18.70
CA TRP A 282 -5.91 -3.86 17.62
C TRP A 282 -6.50 -2.45 17.67
N CYS A 283 -7.83 -2.35 17.83
CA CYS A 283 -8.54 -1.08 17.96
C CYS A 283 -8.03 -0.25 19.13
N LYS A 284 -7.74 -0.91 20.26
CA LYS A 284 -7.26 -0.26 21.48
C LYS A 284 -5.79 0.18 21.40
N THR A 285 -4.93 -0.49 20.62
CA THR A 285 -3.47 -0.27 20.67
C THR A 285 -2.86 0.41 19.44
N GLU A 286 -3.18 -0.03 18.22
CA GLU A 286 -2.41 0.39 17.05
C GLU A 286 -2.62 1.85 16.63
N PRO A 287 -3.85 2.42 16.68
CA PRO A 287 -4.05 3.84 16.42
C PRO A 287 -3.24 4.72 17.39
N GLN A 288 -3.22 4.36 18.68
CA GLN A 288 -2.50 5.12 19.70
C GLN A 288 -0.99 5.09 19.47
N LYS A 289 -0.43 3.93 19.08
CA LYS A 289 0.99 3.82 18.73
C LYS A 289 1.34 4.69 17.53
N LEU A 290 0.50 4.70 16.49
CA LEU A 290 0.73 5.49 15.30
C LEU A 290 0.65 7.00 15.61
N THR A 291 -0.36 7.43 16.35
CA THR A 291 -0.51 8.79 16.86
C THR A 291 0.71 9.21 17.69
N ALA A 292 1.17 8.38 18.63
CA ALA A 292 2.35 8.67 19.44
C ALA A 292 3.65 8.73 18.62
N ALA A 293 3.77 7.90 17.59
CA ALA A 293 4.91 7.94 16.67
C ALA A 293 4.96 9.25 15.86
N LEU A 294 3.80 9.86 15.57
CA LEU A 294 3.73 11.18 14.96
C LEU A 294 4.08 12.31 15.94
N ASP A 295 3.90 12.10 17.25
CA ASP A 295 4.12 13.12 18.30
C ASP A 295 5.56 13.16 18.83
N ASN A 296 6.37 12.10 18.65
CA ASN A 296 7.70 11.94 19.27
C ASN A 296 8.84 12.72 18.57
N GLU A 297 8.58 13.92 18.08
CA GLU A 297 9.56 14.87 17.50
C GLU A 297 9.17 16.34 17.78
#